data_AF-A0A495IZ90-F1
#
_entry.id   AF-A0A495IZ90-F1
#
_cell.length_a   1.000
_cell.length_b   1.000
_cell.length_c   1.000
_cell.angle_alpha   90.00
_cell.angle_beta   90.00
_cell.angle_gamma   90.00
#
_symmetry.space_group_name_H-M   'P 1'
#
loop_
_entity.id
_entity.type
_entity.pdbx_description
1 polymer ?
#
loop_
_entity_poly.entity_id
_entity_poly.type
_entity_poly.pdbx_seq_one_letter_code
_entity_poly.pdbx_strand_id
1 'polypeptide(L)'
;MQMDEITLTEMLKEIFEHNKQVQEFIEKQQEKDKIINAYQQQTELLIESFNTKFSNIKVDAPKPDISSVNQALTNGLQVINQTIAKGPKPVERVFRLTLFPEQVRNAEYYGIMLTRLILGVLGIMALILGYMLLNKMIR
;
A
#
# COMPACT_ATOMS: atom_id res chain seq x y z
N MET A 1 -101.94 30.90 -17.56
CA MET A 1 -100.91 29.96 -18.04
C MET A 1 -101.08 28.68 -17.25
N GLN A 2 -101.88 27.74 -17.76
CA GLN A 2 -101.92 26.38 -17.25
C GLN A 2 -100.81 25.65 -18.01
N MET A 3 -99.80 25.22 -17.27
CA MET A 3 -98.76 24.35 -17.80
C MET A 3 -99.46 23.03 -18.15
N ASP A 4 -99.39 22.63 -19.42
CA ASP A 4 -100.11 21.48 -19.94
C ASP A 4 -99.62 20.20 -19.23
N GLU A 5 -100.55 19.34 -18.81
CA GLU A 5 -100.28 18.20 -17.91
C GLU A 5 -99.25 17.22 -18.51
N ILE A 6 -99.22 17.18 -19.84
CA ILE A 6 -98.28 16.43 -20.69
C ILE A 6 -96.84 16.95 -20.53
N THR A 7 -96.66 18.28 -20.47
CA THR A 7 -95.34 18.91 -20.33
C THR A 7 -94.74 18.68 -18.95
N LEU A 8 -95.58 18.57 -17.91
CA LEU A 8 -95.15 18.25 -16.55
C LEU A 8 -94.69 16.80 -16.42
N THR A 9 -95.42 15.87 -17.06
CA THR A 9 -95.04 14.45 -17.06
C THR A 9 -93.77 14.19 -17.86
N GLU A 10 -93.56 14.89 -18.98
CA GLU A 10 -92.30 14.82 -19.74
C GLU A 10 -91.11 15.34 -18.91
N MET A 11 -91.24 16.50 -18.25
CA MET A 11 -90.18 17.02 -17.36
C MET A 11 -89.86 16.06 -16.21
N LEU A 12 -90.88 15.46 -15.58
CA LEU A 12 -90.68 14.48 -14.52
C LEU A 12 -89.93 13.24 -15.02
N LYS A 13 -90.24 12.78 -16.24
CA LYS A 13 -89.57 11.65 -16.86
C LYS A 13 -88.11 11.96 -17.19
N GLU A 14 -87.84 13.16 -17.71
CA GLU A 14 -86.49 13.63 -18.02
C GLU A 14 -85.64 13.79 -16.75
N ILE A 15 -86.21 14.30 -15.66
CA ILE A 15 -85.54 14.37 -14.34
C ILE A 15 -85.24 12.97 -13.79
N PHE A 16 -86.16 12.02 -13.95
CA PHE A 16 -85.94 10.63 -13.52
C PHE A 16 -84.83 9.95 -14.32
N GLU A 17 -84.82 10.13 -15.64
CA GLU A 17 -83.74 9.62 -16.49
C GLU A 17 -82.39 10.28 -16.16
N HIS A 18 -82.37 11.59 -15.93
CA HIS A 18 -81.17 12.30 -15.53
C HIS A 18 -80.63 11.79 -14.18
N ASN A 19 -81.49 11.66 -13.16
CA ASN A 19 -81.10 11.12 -11.85
C ASN A 19 -80.57 9.69 -11.96
N LYS A 20 -81.18 8.86 -12.81
CA LYS A 20 -80.69 7.51 -13.09
C LYS A 20 -79.29 7.53 -13.72
N GLN A 21 -79.06 8.38 -14.72
CA GLN A 21 -77.75 8.51 -15.35
C GLN A 21 -76.68 9.02 -14.38
N VAL A 22 -77.02 9.99 -13.53
CA VAL A 22 -76.12 10.49 -12.47
C VAL A 22 -75.78 9.39 -11.49
N GLN A 23 -76.75 8.57 -11.09
CA GLN A 23 -76.52 7.47 -10.16
C GLN A 23 -75.64 6.38 -10.77
N GLU A 24 -75.89 5.98 -12.02
CA GLU A 24 -75.03 5.05 -12.77
C GLU A 24 -73.60 5.60 -12.94
N PHE A 25 -73.44 6.91 -13.12
CA PHE A 25 -72.14 7.57 -13.19
C PHE A 25 -71.40 7.51 -11.84
N ILE A 26 -72.09 7.82 -10.74
CA ILE A 26 -71.53 7.76 -9.39
C ILE A 26 -71.09 6.34 -9.05
N GLU A 27 -71.91 5.32 -9.34
CA GLU A 27 -71.58 3.92 -9.09
C GLU A 27 -70.33 3.49 -9.88
N LYS A 28 -70.26 3.83 -11.18
CA LYS A 28 -69.07 3.57 -12.01
C LYS A 28 -67.82 4.28 -11.49
N GLN A 29 -67.97 5.50 -10.98
CA GLN A 29 -66.83 6.24 -10.43
C GLN A 29 -66.34 5.61 -9.13
N GLN A 30 -67.25 5.18 -8.25
CA GLN A 30 -66.91 4.48 -7.01
C GLN A 30 -66.21 3.13 -7.27
N GLU A 31 -66.63 2.39 -8.29
CA GLU A 31 -65.93 1.15 -8.68
C GLU A 31 -64.52 1.43 -9.18
N LYS A 32 -64.33 2.46 -10.01
CA LYS A 32 -63.01 2.89 -10.46
C LYS A 32 -62.12 3.31 -9.30
N ASP A 33 -62.65 4.08 -8.35
CA ASP A 33 -61.90 4.53 -7.18
C ASP A 33 -61.48 3.36 -6.28
N LYS A 34 -62.33 2.33 -6.11
CA LYS A 34 -61.96 1.09 -5.42
C LYS A 34 -60.81 0.37 -6.10
N ILE A 35 -60.85 0.27 -7.43
CA ILE A 35 -59.80 -0.38 -8.23
C ILE A 35 -58.49 0.41 -8.11
N ILE A 36 -58.54 1.74 -8.23
CA ILE A 36 -57.38 2.63 -8.08
C ILE A 36 -56.75 2.46 -6.69
N ASN A 37 -57.55 2.46 -5.63
CA ASN A 37 -57.07 2.26 -4.27
C ASN A 37 -56.42 0.88 -4.09
N ALA A 38 -56.99 -0.18 -4.67
CA ALA A 38 -56.40 -1.52 -4.63
C ALA A 38 -55.03 -1.57 -5.34
N TYR A 39 -54.89 -0.91 -6.50
CA TYR A 39 -53.61 -0.82 -7.21
C TYR A 39 -52.57 0.02 -6.46
N GLN A 40 -52.99 1.10 -5.81
CA GLN A 40 -52.10 1.92 -4.98
C GLN A 40 -51.53 1.10 -3.83
N GLN A 41 -52.38 0.37 -3.08
CA GLN A 41 -51.93 -0.51 -2.00
C GLN A 41 -50.96 -1.59 -2.49
N GLN A 42 -51.23 -2.22 -3.64
CA GLN A 42 -50.31 -3.22 -4.21
C GLN A 42 -48.97 -2.61 -4.60
N THR A 43 -48.98 -1.38 -5.12
CA THR A 43 -47.77 -0.67 -5.52
C THR A 43 -46.92 -0.30 -4.30
N GLU A 44 -47.56 0.17 -3.22
CA GLU A 44 -46.87 0.48 -1.95
C GLU A 44 -46.21 -0.78 -1.35
N LEU A 45 -46.93 -1.90 -1.30
CA LEU A 45 -46.38 -3.18 -0.84
C LEU A 45 -45.20 -3.64 -1.72
N LEU A 46 -45.28 -3.43 -3.03
CA LEU A 46 -44.20 -3.79 -3.95
C LEU A 46 -42.95 -2.93 -3.70
N ILE A 47 -43.11 -1.62 -3.54
CA ILE A 47 -42.03 -0.68 -3.22
C ILE A 47 -41.39 -1.04 -1.88
N GLU A 48 -42.19 -1.33 -0.85
CA GLU A 48 -41.69 -1.76 0.46
C GLU A 48 -40.88 -3.06 0.36
N SER A 49 -41.41 -4.05 -0.37
CA SER A 49 -40.71 -5.32 -0.60
C SER A 49 -39.39 -5.13 -1.36
N PHE A 50 -39.37 -4.21 -2.31
CA PHE A 50 -38.18 -3.87 -3.10
C PHE A 50 -37.12 -3.21 -2.22
N ASN A 51 -37.50 -2.19 -1.43
CA ASN A 51 -36.60 -1.51 -0.51
C ASN A 51 -36.01 -2.46 0.53
N THR A 52 -36.82 -3.37 1.06
CA THR A 52 -36.36 -4.40 2.00
C THR A 52 -35.33 -5.33 1.37
N LYS A 53 -35.60 -5.82 0.15
CA LYS A 53 -34.66 -6.67 -0.59
C LYS A 53 -33.37 -5.92 -0.92
N PHE A 54 -33.47 -4.67 -1.34
CA PHE A 54 -32.31 -3.86 -1.73
C PHE A 54 -31.44 -3.47 -0.53
N SER A 55 -32.05 -3.16 0.62
CA SER A 55 -31.33 -2.89 1.87
C SER A 55 -30.49 -4.08 2.33
N ASN A 56 -30.91 -5.31 2.00
CA ASN A 56 -30.18 -6.53 2.34
C ASN A 56 -29.05 -6.86 1.35
N ILE A 57 -28.98 -6.17 0.21
CA ILE A 57 -27.88 -6.30 -0.74
C ILE A 57 -26.74 -5.38 -0.26
N LYS A 58 -26.01 -5.83 0.77
CA LYS A 58 -24.66 -5.30 1.02
C LYS A 58 -23.71 -6.06 0.12
N VAL A 59 -23.05 -5.33 -0.78
CA VAL A 59 -21.91 -5.84 -1.53
C VAL A 59 -20.73 -5.87 -0.55
N ASP A 60 -20.63 -6.95 0.22
CA ASP A 60 -19.44 -7.22 1.02
C ASP A 60 -18.33 -7.68 0.06
N ALA A 61 -17.58 -6.71 -0.45
CA ALA A 61 -16.35 -7.00 -1.16
C ALA A 61 -15.38 -7.68 -0.19
N PRO A 62 -14.78 -8.83 -0.56
CA PRO A 62 -13.77 -9.44 0.27
C PRO A 62 -12.63 -8.44 0.50
N LYS A 63 -12.06 -8.45 1.71
CA LYS A 63 -10.90 -7.60 2.01
C LYS A 63 -9.83 -7.82 0.94
N PRO A 64 -9.23 -6.76 0.38
CA PRO A 64 -8.23 -6.91 -0.66
C PRO A 64 -7.08 -7.78 -0.15
N ASP A 65 -6.73 -8.82 -0.91
CA ASP A 65 -5.60 -9.68 -0.59
C ASP A 65 -4.29 -8.93 -0.87
N ILE A 66 -3.66 -8.46 0.21
CA ILE A 66 -2.39 -7.74 0.22
C ILE A 66 -1.17 -8.67 0.39
N SER A 67 -1.39 -10.00 0.43
CA SER A 67 -0.31 -10.98 0.63
C SER A 67 0.77 -10.89 -0.45
N SER A 68 0.35 -10.76 -1.71
CA SER A 68 1.26 -10.62 -2.87
C SER A 68 2.13 -9.37 -2.79
N VAL A 69 1.57 -8.25 -2.35
CA VAL A 69 2.28 -6.97 -2.18
C VAL A 69 3.31 -7.07 -1.06
N ASN A 70 2.94 -7.69 0.07
CA ASN A 70 3.85 -7.91 1.20
C ASN A 70 5.01 -8.84 0.83
N GLN A 71 4.75 -9.87 0.02
CA GLN A 71 5.78 -10.78 -0.46
C GLN A 71 6.76 -10.07 -1.42
N ALA A 72 6.24 -9.24 -2.33
CA ALA A 72 7.08 -8.45 -3.24
C ALA A 72 7.98 -7.46 -2.48
N LEU A 73 7.45 -6.77 -1.47
CA LEU A 73 8.21 -5.89 -0.57
C LEU A 73 9.31 -6.64 0.18
N THR A 74 8.98 -7.79 0.75
CA THR A 74 9.94 -8.61 1.52
C THR A 74 11.07 -9.11 0.62
N ASN A 75 10.75 -9.58 -0.58
CA ASN A 75 11.73 -10.03 -1.55
C ASN A 75 12.63 -8.88 -2.02
N GLY A 76 12.06 -7.69 -2.28
CA GLY A 76 12.83 -6.50 -2.66
C GLY A 76 13.84 -6.09 -1.59
N LEU A 77 13.43 -6.08 -0.32
CA LEU A 77 14.31 -5.78 0.81
C LEU A 77 15.43 -6.81 0.97
N GLN A 78 15.14 -8.10 0.78
CA GLN A 78 16.17 -9.14 0.81
C GLN A 78 17.19 -8.98 -0.31
N VAL A 79 16.74 -8.64 -1.52
CA VAL A 79 17.64 -8.39 -2.66
C VAL A 79 18.54 -7.17 -2.40
N ILE A 80 18.00 -6.09 -1.85
CA ILE A 80 18.78 -4.89 -1.48
C ILE A 80 19.86 -5.27 -0.45
N ASN A 81 19.47 -5.97 0.62
CA ASN A 81 20.42 -6.38 1.66
C ASN A 81 21.51 -7.31 1.13
N GLN A 82 21.16 -8.26 0.26
CA GLN A 82 22.14 -9.12 -0.40
C GLN A 82 23.06 -8.34 -1.35
N THR A 83 22.54 -7.33 -2.03
CA THR A 83 23.31 -6.49 -2.95
C THR A 83 24.30 -5.61 -2.19
N ILE A 84 23.90 -5.05 -1.04
CA ILE A 84 24.78 -4.30 -0.14
C ILE A 84 25.84 -5.22 0.45
N ALA A 85 25.47 -6.43 0.90
CA ALA A 85 26.41 -7.39 1.48
C ALA A 85 27.42 -7.95 0.47
N LYS A 86 26.99 -8.14 -0.78
CA LYS A 86 27.85 -8.58 -1.91
C LYS A 86 28.57 -7.42 -2.59
N GLY A 87 28.22 -6.18 -2.27
CA GLY A 87 28.86 -4.99 -2.79
C GLY A 87 30.34 -4.96 -2.37
N PRO A 88 31.23 -4.41 -3.21
CA PRO A 88 32.63 -4.27 -2.84
C PRO A 88 32.71 -3.41 -1.58
N LYS A 89 33.22 -3.98 -0.48
CA LYS A 89 33.54 -3.23 0.72
C LYS A 89 34.45 -2.06 0.31
N PRO A 90 34.21 -0.83 0.79
CA PRO A 90 35.07 0.29 0.47
C PRO A 90 36.50 -0.10 0.82
N VAL A 91 37.41 -0.01 -0.16
CA VAL A 91 38.82 -0.27 0.03
C VAL A 91 39.35 0.84 0.93
N GLU A 92 39.37 0.59 2.23
CA GLU A 92 40.08 1.43 3.17
C GLU A 92 41.55 1.39 2.76
N ARG A 93 42.02 2.47 2.12
CA ARG A 93 43.44 2.67 1.82
C ARG A 93 44.16 2.97 3.12
N VAL A 94 44.36 1.95 3.94
CA VAL A 94 45.22 2.03 5.11
C VAL A 94 46.65 2.06 4.57
N PHE A 95 47.24 3.26 4.51
CA PHE A 95 48.68 3.42 4.31
C PHE A 95 49.40 2.88 5.55
N ARG A 96 49.54 1.56 5.65
CA ARG A 96 50.47 0.95 6.59
C ARG A 96 51.87 1.19 6.05
N LEU A 97 52.63 2.07 6.71
CA LEU A 97 54.08 2.11 6.58
C LEU A 97 54.63 0.80 7.16
N THR A 98 54.59 -0.27 6.37
CA THR A 98 55.28 -1.52 6.67
C THR A 98 56.77 -1.29 6.42
N LEU A 99 57.48 -0.86 7.46
CA LEU A 99 58.96 -0.89 7.50
C LEU A 99 59.52 -2.31 7.25
N PHE A 100 58.67 -3.32 7.31
CA PHE A 100 58.98 -4.72 7.01
C PHE A 100 57.92 -5.27 6.03
N PRO A 101 58.28 -5.67 4.81
CA PRO A 101 57.33 -6.25 3.86
C PRO A 101 56.79 -7.58 4.41
N GLU A 102 55.48 -7.87 4.34
CA GLU A 102 54.87 -9.11 4.87
C GLU A 102 55.53 -10.43 4.40
N GLN A 103 56.38 -10.35 3.37
CA GLN A 103 57.24 -11.43 2.87
C GLN A 103 58.43 -11.78 3.79
N VAL A 104 58.68 -11.08 4.91
CA VAL A 104 59.79 -11.40 5.85
C VAL A 104 59.58 -12.66 6.69
N ARG A 105 58.59 -13.52 6.41
CA ARG A 105 58.38 -14.75 7.19
C ARG A 105 59.36 -15.89 6.83
N ASN A 106 60.46 -15.58 6.16
CA ASN A 106 61.55 -16.51 5.88
C ASN A 106 62.68 -16.29 6.90
N ALA A 107 62.94 -17.30 7.74
CA ALA A 107 63.96 -17.24 8.80
C ALA A 107 65.36 -16.85 8.31
N GLU A 108 65.66 -17.15 7.05
CA GLU A 108 66.93 -16.83 6.38
C GLU A 108 67.18 -15.31 6.27
N TYR A 109 66.13 -14.52 6.07
CA TYR A 109 66.27 -13.07 5.92
C TYR A 109 66.68 -12.40 7.24
N TYR A 110 66.12 -12.87 8.37
CA TYR A 110 66.49 -12.39 9.70
C TYR A 110 67.97 -12.67 10.01
N GLY A 111 68.47 -13.86 9.66
CA GLY A 111 69.87 -14.20 9.84
C GLY A 111 70.81 -13.25 9.10
N ILE A 112 70.50 -12.94 7.84
CA ILE A 112 71.33 -12.05 7.01
C ILE A 112 71.26 -10.60 7.54
N MET A 113 70.08 -10.10 7.85
CA MET A 113 69.90 -8.73 8.34
C MET A 113 70.63 -8.53 9.69
N LEU A 114 70.47 -9.48 10.60
CA LEU A 114 71.07 -9.43 11.93
C LEU A 114 72.59 -9.55 11.89
N THR A 115 73.14 -10.41 11.01
CA THR A 115 74.59 -10.51 10.79
C THR A 115 75.17 -9.20 10.26
N ARG A 116 74.51 -8.58 9.27
CA ARG A 116 74.95 -7.27 8.72
C ARG A 116 74.87 -6.16 9.77
N LEU A 117 73.85 -6.18 10.62
CA LEU A 117 73.70 -5.21 11.70
C LEU A 117 74.82 -5.36 12.74
N ILE A 118 75.13 -6.59 13.16
CA ILE A 118 76.21 -6.87 14.12
C ILE A 118 77.57 -6.41 13.56
N LEU A 119 77.86 -6.73 12.30
CA LEU A 119 79.11 -6.30 11.64
C LEU A 119 79.19 -4.77 11.53
N GLY A 120 78.08 -4.09 11.23
CA GLY A 120 78.01 -2.63 11.21
C GLY A 120 78.32 -2.02 12.57
N VAL A 121 77.71 -2.53 13.64
CA VAL A 121 77.95 -2.05 15.02
C VAL A 121 79.40 -2.30 15.45
N LEU A 122 79.96 -3.47 15.15
CA LEU A 122 81.37 -3.79 15.43
C LEU A 122 82.32 -2.85 14.66
N GLY A 123 82.03 -2.54 13.40
CA GLY A 123 82.80 -1.60 12.60
C GLY A 123 82.80 -0.19 13.20
N ILE A 124 81.64 0.29 13.65
CA ILE A 124 81.53 1.60 14.32
C ILE A 124 82.30 1.60 15.64
N MET A 125 82.19 0.55 16.45
CA MET A 125 82.94 0.41 17.70
C MET A 125 84.45 0.41 17.47
N ALA A 126 84.93 -0.29 16.44
CA ALA A 126 86.35 -0.29 16.07
C ALA A 126 86.84 1.09 15.64
N LEU A 127 86.04 1.84 14.87
CA LEU A 127 86.36 3.22 14.49
C LEU A 127 86.44 4.16 15.70
N ILE A 128 85.50 4.04 16.65
CA ILE A 128 85.51 4.83 17.89
C ILE A 128 86.76 4.53 18.72
N LEU A 129 87.08 3.24 18.92
CA LEU A 129 88.27 2.84 19.66
C LEU A 129 89.56 3.28 18.96
N GLY A 130 89.63 3.15 17.63
CA GLY A 130 90.75 3.65 16.82
C GLY A 130 90.92 5.16 16.95
N TYR A 131 89.83 5.92 16.91
CA TYR A 131 89.84 7.36 17.14
C TYR A 131 90.34 7.72 18.54
N MET A 132 89.87 7.02 19.58
CA MET A 132 90.33 7.23 20.96
C MET A 132 91.83 6.94 21.13
N LEU A 133 92.35 5.88 20.50
CA LEU A 133 93.77 5.52 20.54
C LEU A 133 94.64 6.57 19.83
N LEU A 134 94.24 7.00 18.63
CA LEU A 134 94.90 8.08 17.90
C LEU A 134 94.94 9.38 18.71
N ASN A 135 93.81 9.77 19.30
CA ASN A 135 93.73 10.98 20.12
C ASN A 135 94.61 10.90 21.37
N LYS A 136 94.80 9.70 21.94
CA LYS A 136 95.70 9.48 23.09
C LYS A 136 97.19 9.46 22.70
N MET A 137 97.54 9.06 21.47
CA MET A 137 98.92 9.09 20.99
C MET A 137 99.38 10.49 20.53
N ILE A 138 98.45 11.34 20.10
CA ILE A 138 98.74 12.70 19.62
C ILE A 138 98.89 13.69 20.79
N ARG A 139 98.53 13.31 22.02
CA ARG A 139 98.57 14.12 23.24
C ARG A 139 99.62 13.60 24.22
#